data_AF-A0A7Y0F3F0-F1
#
_entry.id   AF-A0A7Y0F3F0-F1
#
_cell.length_a   1.000
_cell.length_b   1.000
_cell.length_c   1.000
_cell.angle_alpha   90.00
_cell.angle_beta   90.00
_cell.angle_gamma   90.00
#
_symmetry.space_group_name_H-M   'P 1'
#
loop_
_entity.id
_entity.type
_entity.pdbx_description
1 polymer ?
#
loop_
_entity_poly.entity_id
_entity_poly.type
_entity_poly.pdbx_seq_one_letter_code
_entity_poly.pdbx_strand_id
1 'polypeptide(L)'
;MDENDTPQLRPYPQHPPKSLDDLSAKLIDNGLSGISRELLERRIEQVGYFRLKGYWYPFLTPVSEQSAKRSLPFRQDVQFKDIWDRYLFDQELRMLVFDGIVTIEIYLKSFLAHELSVFGGEFGYMTREGLPGLSYDDHLACLSSLRSTFTKSNLPYLRHFRSTYSDPLPPYWMIVGCLSYGTLKENFYQGAPDHIKRKLATRLHIFNPTRIPPYAATPKSSPIGLRLSGRPGT
;
A
#
# COMPACT_ATOMS: atom_id res chain seq x y z
N MET A 1 -3.41 24.30 32.42
CA MET A 1 -3.10 23.48 31.22
C MET A 1 -2.72 22.14 31.79
N ASP A 2 -3.68 21.21 31.82
CA ASP A 2 -3.50 19.91 32.45
C ASP A 2 -2.72 18.99 31.52
N GLU A 3 -1.42 18.86 31.79
CA GLU A 3 -0.55 17.81 31.26
C GLU A 3 -0.77 16.53 32.07
N ASN A 4 -0.91 15.39 31.38
CA ASN A 4 -1.03 13.99 31.86
C ASN A 4 -2.43 13.37 31.98
N ASP A 5 -3.17 13.32 30.87
CA ASP A 5 -4.21 12.28 30.69
C ASP A 5 -3.79 11.28 29.59
N THR A 6 -2.62 10.68 29.74
CA THR A 6 -2.23 9.54 28.90
C THR A 6 -2.99 8.31 29.43
N PRO A 7 -3.89 7.70 28.65
CA PRO A 7 -4.70 6.59 29.14
C PRO A 7 -3.79 5.43 29.57
N GLN A 8 -3.83 5.06 30.86
CA GLN A 8 -3.06 3.94 31.38
C GLN A 8 -3.50 2.64 30.69
N LEU A 9 -2.61 2.09 29.85
CA LEU A 9 -2.85 0.82 29.18
C LEU A 9 -2.75 -0.32 30.19
N ARG A 10 -3.77 -1.18 30.22
CA ARG A 10 -3.76 -2.38 31.07
C ARG A 10 -2.79 -3.42 30.50
N PRO A 11 -2.06 -4.16 31.36
CA PRO A 11 -1.21 -5.24 30.90
C PRO A 11 -2.04 -6.31 30.20
N TYR A 12 -1.45 -6.95 29.19
CA TYR A 12 -2.11 -8.03 28.48
C TYR A 12 -2.40 -9.19 29.45
N PRO A 13 -3.67 -9.65 29.55
CA PRO A 13 -4.02 -10.74 30.45
C PRO A 13 -3.30 -12.04 30.08
N GLN A 14 -2.98 -12.86 31.07
CA GLN A 14 -2.37 -14.16 30.83
C GLN A 14 -3.36 -15.08 30.09
N HIS A 15 -2.97 -15.49 28.89
CA HIS A 15 -3.70 -16.43 28.05
C HIS A 15 -2.74 -17.55 27.63
N PRO A 16 -2.69 -18.67 28.37
CA PRO A 16 -1.82 -19.78 28.00
C PRO A 16 -2.17 -20.30 26.61
N PRO A 17 -1.19 -20.83 25.86
CA PRO A 17 -1.43 -21.39 24.54
C PRO A 17 -2.44 -22.54 24.64
N LYS A 18 -3.36 -22.61 23.69
CA LYS A 18 -4.32 -23.70 23.56
C LYS A 18 -3.89 -24.65 22.47
N SER A 19 -4.17 -25.94 22.66
CA SER A 19 -3.95 -26.94 21.60
C SER A 19 -4.92 -26.73 20.44
N LEU A 20 -4.61 -27.30 19.27
CA LEU A 20 -5.53 -27.27 18.12
C LEU A 20 -6.83 -28.01 18.43
N ASP A 21 -6.76 -29.12 19.18
CA ASP A 21 -7.92 -29.85 19.69
C ASP A 21 -8.81 -28.95 20.56
N ASP A 22 -8.25 -28.26 21.56
CA ASP A 22 -9.00 -27.34 22.43
C ASP A 22 -9.67 -26.21 21.64
N LEU A 23 -8.97 -25.67 20.63
CA LEU A 23 -9.51 -24.61 19.77
C LEU A 23 -10.65 -25.14 18.90
N SER A 24 -10.51 -26.34 18.34
CA SER A 24 -11.51 -26.96 17.45
C SER A 24 -12.74 -27.40 18.23
N ALA A 25 -12.52 -28.06 19.39
CA ALA A 25 -13.55 -28.40 20.36
C ALA A 25 -14.39 -27.18 20.72
N LYS A 26 -13.72 -26.10 21.15
CA LYS A 26 -14.39 -24.85 21.51
C LYS A 26 -15.31 -24.33 20.41
N LEU A 27 -14.90 -24.37 19.14
CA LEU A 27 -15.73 -23.84 18.05
C LEU A 27 -16.95 -24.74 17.79
N ILE A 28 -16.76 -26.06 17.76
CA ILE A 28 -17.84 -27.04 17.57
C ILE A 28 -18.84 -26.98 18.73
N ASP A 29 -18.35 -26.99 19.97
CA ASP A 29 -19.16 -26.92 21.20
C ASP A 29 -19.98 -25.61 21.28
N ASN A 30 -19.56 -24.57 20.55
CA ASN A 30 -20.25 -23.28 20.48
C ASN A 30 -21.11 -23.12 19.21
N GLY A 31 -21.46 -24.21 18.53
CA GLY A 31 -22.46 -24.23 17.46
C GLY A 31 -21.90 -24.16 16.04
N LEU A 32 -20.59 -24.35 15.84
CA LEU A 32 -20.03 -24.53 14.49
C LEU A 32 -20.32 -25.96 14.01
N SER A 33 -21.00 -26.09 12.88
CA SER A 33 -21.37 -27.39 12.30
C SER A 33 -20.79 -27.61 10.90
N GLY A 34 -20.99 -28.79 10.32
CA GLY A 34 -20.56 -29.10 8.94
C GLY A 34 -19.08 -29.43 8.76
N ILE A 35 -18.36 -29.76 9.84
CA ILE A 35 -16.94 -30.17 9.81
C ILE A 35 -16.62 -31.13 10.96
N SER A 36 -15.75 -32.11 10.73
CA SER A 36 -15.22 -32.95 11.82
C SER A 36 -14.15 -32.20 12.62
N ARG A 37 -13.93 -32.60 13.88
CA ARG A 37 -12.93 -31.96 14.73
C ARG A 37 -11.53 -32.04 14.11
N GLU A 38 -11.15 -33.21 13.60
CA GLU A 38 -9.83 -33.47 13.02
C GLU A 38 -9.60 -32.63 11.76
N LEU A 39 -10.63 -32.44 10.94
CA LEU A 39 -10.52 -31.59 9.76
C LEU A 39 -10.42 -30.11 10.18
N LEU A 40 -11.17 -29.68 11.19
CA LEU A 40 -11.10 -28.31 11.71
C LEU A 40 -9.71 -27.98 12.28
N GLU A 41 -9.09 -28.90 13.02
CA GLU A 41 -7.73 -28.77 13.52
C GLU A 41 -6.74 -28.50 12.38
N ARG A 42 -6.79 -29.33 11.32
CA ARG A 42 -5.93 -29.17 10.13
C ARG A 42 -6.16 -27.83 9.43
N ARG A 43 -7.40 -27.34 9.38
CA ARG A 43 -7.70 -26.02 8.79
C ARG A 43 -7.16 -24.88 9.66
N ILE A 44 -7.26 -24.99 10.98
CA ILE A 44 -6.69 -24.01 11.91
C ILE A 44 -5.17 -24.02 11.83
N GLU A 45 -4.54 -25.18 11.70
CA GLU A 45 -3.09 -25.31 11.49
C GLU A 45 -2.64 -24.65 10.18
N GLN A 46 -3.34 -24.92 9.08
CA GLN A 46 -3.01 -24.40 7.76
C GLN A 46 -3.15 -22.86 7.68
N VAL A 47 -4.19 -22.30 8.29
CA VAL A 47 -4.59 -20.90 8.07
C VAL A 47 -4.27 -19.99 9.27
N GLY A 48 -4.28 -20.55 10.47
CA GLY A 48 -4.15 -19.84 11.74
C GLY A 48 -5.50 -19.43 12.34
N TYR A 49 -5.67 -19.69 13.65
CA TYR A 49 -6.93 -19.43 14.37
C TYR A 49 -7.40 -17.98 14.26
N PHE A 50 -6.52 -17.00 14.47
CA PHE A 50 -6.91 -15.58 14.42
C PHE A 50 -7.21 -15.09 13.00
N ARG A 51 -6.61 -15.70 11.98
CA ARG A 51 -6.94 -15.40 10.57
C ARG A 51 -8.35 -15.88 10.28
N LEU A 52 -8.65 -17.16 10.56
CA LEU A 52 -10.01 -17.70 10.37
C LEU A 52 -11.05 -16.97 11.24
N LYS A 53 -10.66 -16.50 12.44
CA LYS A 53 -11.51 -15.66 13.30
C LYS A 53 -12.04 -14.42 12.61
N GLY A 54 -11.24 -13.77 11.75
CA GLY A 54 -11.72 -12.64 10.96
C GLY A 54 -12.92 -12.99 10.08
N TYR A 55 -12.93 -14.20 9.50
CA TYR A 55 -13.98 -14.66 8.59
C TYR A 55 -15.21 -15.20 9.33
N TRP A 56 -15.04 -15.78 10.52
CA TRP A 56 -16.17 -16.30 11.30
C TRP A 56 -16.78 -15.30 12.28
N TYR A 57 -16.08 -14.21 12.62
CA TYR A 57 -16.57 -13.19 13.55
C TYR A 57 -17.98 -12.65 13.19
N PRO A 58 -18.33 -12.41 11.91
CA PRO A 58 -19.69 -12.00 11.53
C PRO A 58 -20.78 -13.04 11.80
N PHE A 59 -20.42 -14.31 12.00
CA PHE A 59 -21.36 -15.39 12.28
C PHE A 59 -21.58 -15.60 13.78
N LEU A 60 -20.81 -14.92 14.63
CA LEU A 60 -21.00 -14.92 16.08
C LEU A 60 -22.26 -14.16 16.50
N THR A 61 -22.79 -14.53 17.65
CA THR A 61 -23.98 -13.93 18.27
C THR A 61 -23.67 -12.51 18.77
N PRO A 62 -24.51 -11.50 18.49
CA PRO A 62 -24.38 -10.17 19.08
C PRO A 62 -24.45 -10.22 20.61
N VAL A 63 -23.61 -9.44 21.29
CA VAL A 63 -23.61 -9.38 22.77
C VAL A 63 -24.85 -8.66 23.30
N SER A 64 -25.39 -7.72 22.54
CA SER A 64 -26.71 -7.11 22.74
C SER A 64 -27.27 -6.68 21.38
N GLU A 65 -28.58 -6.46 21.29
CA GLU A 65 -29.25 -6.12 20.03
C GLU A 65 -28.70 -4.84 19.38
N GLN A 66 -28.23 -3.89 20.19
CA GLN A 66 -27.69 -2.60 19.73
C GLN A 66 -26.14 -2.60 19.64
N SER A 67 -25.46 -3.72 19.92
CA SER A 67 -23.99 -3.77 19.93
C SER A 67 -23.42 -4.32 18.63
N ALA A 68 -22.37 -3.67 18.11
CA ALA A 68 -21.52 -4.23 17.06
C ALA A 68 -20.61 -5.36 17.56
N LYS A 69 -20.51 -5.57 18.88
CA LYS A 69 -19.68 -6.61 19.49
C LYS A 69 -20.38 -7.96 19.37
N ARG A 70 -19.60 -8.97 18.95
CA ARG A 70 -20.06 -10.35 18.83
C ARG A 70 -19.18 -11.29 19.63
N SER A 71 -19.78 -12.35 20.16
CA SER A 71 -19.07 -13.42 20.86
C SER A 71 -19.69 -14.76 20.54
N LEU A 72 -18.97 -15.84 20.84
CA LEU A 72 -19.57 -17.17 20.86
C LEU A 72 -20.81 -17.17 21.79
N PRO A 73 -21.85 -17.96 21.49
CA PRO A 73 -21.91 -18.98 20.44
C PRO A 73 -22.08 -18.45 19.02
N PHE A 74 -21.97 -19.33 18.02
CA PHE A 74 -22.36 -19.06 16.64
C PHE A 74 -23.87 -18.84 16.55
N ARG A 75 -24.30 -18.05 15.56
CA ARG A 75 -25.72 -17.97 15.17
C ARG A 75 -26.21 -19.35 14.68
N GLN A 76 -27.52 -19.55 14.70
CA GLN A 76 -28.13 -20.81 14.29
C GLN A 76 -27.74 -21.18 12.84
N ASP A 77 -27.54 -22.48 12.61
CA ASP A 77 -27.29 -23.10 11.30
C ASP A 77 -25.99 -22.68 10.59
N VAL A 78 -25.03 -22.09 11.30
CA VAL A 78 -23.72 -21.75 10.74
C VAL A 78 -22.93 -23.02 10.42
N GLN A 79 -22.61 -23.19 9.13
CA GLN A 79 -21.74 -24.26 8.65
C GLN A 79 -20.31 -23.74 8.51
N PHE A 80 -19.32 -24.60 8.75
CA PHE A 80 -17.92 -24.26 8.49
C PHE A 80 -17.68 -23.85 7.03
N LYS A 81 -18.44 -24.43 6.09
CA LYS A 81 -18.37 -24.06 4.67
C LYS A 81 -18.62 -22.56 4.43
N ASP A 82 -19.54 -21.94 5.16
CA ASP A 82 -19.86 -20.50 5.02
C ASP A 82 -18.65 -19.60 5.37
N ILE A 83 -17.86 -20.05 6.35
CA ILE A 83 -16.64 -19.38 6.79
C ILE A 83 -15.52 -19.66 5.78
N TRP A 84 -15.41 -20.91 5.35
CA TRP A 84 -14.34 -21.36 4.46
C TRP A 84 -14.45 -20.73 3.07
N ASP A 85 -15.65 -20.63 2.50
CA ASP A 85 -15.88 -20.01 1.20
C ASP A 85 -15.50 -18.51 1.21
N ARG A 86 -15.77 -17.80 2.31
CA ARG A 86 -15.32 -16.41 2.48
C ARG A 86 -13.80 -16.28 2.54
N TYR A 87 -13.14 -17.21 3.21
CA TYR A 87 -11.68 -17.26 3.25
C TYR A 87 -11.09 -17.53 1.87
N LEU A 88 -11.61 -18.53 1.15
CA LEU A 88 -11.15 -18.87 -0.20
C LEU A 88 -11.35 -17.73 -1.19
N PHE A 89 -12.53 -17.09 -1.17
CA PHE A 89 -12.80 -15.93 -2.02
C PHE A 89 -11.77 -14.80 -1.80
N ASP A 90 -11.50 -14.45 -0.55
CA ASP A 90 -10.50 -13.42 -0.23
C ASP A 90 -9.08 -13.84 -0.62
N GLN A 91 -8.75 -15.13 -0.50
CA GLN A 91 -7.49 -15.67 -0.99
C GLN A 91 -7.37 -15.53 -2.52
N GLU A 92 -8.39 -15.91 -3.27
CA GLU A 92 -8.42 -15.82 -4.73
C GLU A 92 -8.37 -14.36 -5.20
N LEU A 93 -9.16 -13.48 -4.58
CA LEU A 93 -9.13 -12.05 -4.86
C LEU A 93 -7.74 -11.46 -4.61
N ARG A 94 -7.10 -11.82 -3.49
CA ARG A 94 -5.74 -11.38 -3.16
C ARG A 94 -4.73 -11.82 -4.23
N MET A 95 -4.86 -13.04 -4.77
CA MET A 95 -3.99 -13.52 -5.84
C MET A 95 -4.16 -12.70 -7.12
N LEU A 96 -5.41 -12.40 -7.53
CA LEU A 96 -5.68 -11.56 -8.70
C LEU A 96 -5.16 -10.14 -8.53
N VAL A 97 -5.33 -9.56 -7.34
CA VAL A 97 -4.80 -8.22 -7.02
C VAL A 97 -3.28 -8.21 -7.06
N PHE A 98 -2.62 -9.23 -6.52
CA PHE A 98 -1.15 -9.33 -6.57
C PHE A 98 -0.62 -9.48 -7.99
N ASP A 99 -1.28 -10.28 -8.83
CA ASP A 99 -0.91 -10.40 -10.26
C ASP A 99 -0.97 -9.04 -10.98
N GLY A 100 -2.03 -8.26 -10.74
CA GLY A 100 -2.15 -6.90 -11.24
C GLY A 100 -1.04 -5.96 -10.71
N ILE A 101 -0.75 -6.02 -9.40
CA ILE A 101 0.31 -5.19 -8.78
C ILE A 101 1.69 -5.53 -9.38
N VAL A 102 2.01 -6.83 -9.53
CA VAL A 102 3.29 -7.27 -10.12
C VAL A 102 3.44 -6.76 -11.54
N THR A 103 2.38 -6.84 -12.34
CA THR A 103 2.35 -6.31 -13.72
C THR A 103 2.65 -4.82 -13.75
N ILE A 104 1.99 -4.04 -12.89
CA ILE A 104 2.21 -2.59 -12.77
C ILE A 104 3.63 -2.28 -12.30
N GLU A 105 4.15 -3.02 -11.31
CA GLU A 105 5.49 -2.80 -10.77
C GLU A 105 6.58 -3.04 -11.84
N ILE A 106 6.47 -4.13 -12.61
CA ILE A 106 7.40 -4.43 -13.71
C ILE A 106 7.37 -3.31 -14.75
N TYR A 107 6.17 -2.86 -15.15
CA TYR A 107 6.02 -1.76 -16.09
C TYR A 107 6.66 -0.47 -15.57
N LEU A 108 6.41 -0.09 -14.31
CA LEU A 108 6.96 1.12 -13.72
C LEU A 108 8.48 1.08 -13.62
N LYS A 109 9.05 -0.06 -13.22
CA LYS A 109 10.51 -0.27 -13.18
C LYS A 109 11.12 -0.08 -14.57
N SER A 110 10.53 -0.71 -15.58
CA SER A 110 11.01 -0.62 -16.96
C SER A 110 10.90 0.80 -17.49
N PHE A 111 9.75 1.46 -17.30
CA PHE A 111 9.51 2.83 -17.74
C PHE A 111 10.50 3.81 -17.10
N LEU A 112 10.63 3.78 -15.77
CA LEU A 112 11.50 4.71 -15.06
C LEU A 112 12.98 4.46 -15.39
N ALA A 113 13.41 3.20 -15.47
CA ALA A 113 14.78 2.89 -15.87
C ALA A 113 15.10 3.45 -17.26
N HIS A 114 14.23 3.21 -18.23
CA HIS A 114 14.41 3.70 -19.59
C HIS A 114 14.45 5.24 -19.64
N GLU A 115 13.42 5.91 -19.13
CA GLU A 115 13.31 7.37 -19.26
C GLU A 115 14.39 8.11 -18.47
N LEU A 116 14.77 7.63 -17.30
CA LEU A 116 15.86 8.23 -16.51
C LEU A 116 17.23 7.96 -17.15
N SER A 117 17.44 6.79 -17.76
CA SER A 117 18.65 6.53 -18.56
C SER A 117 18.78 7.46 -19.75
N VAL A 118 17.68 7.71 -20.47
CA VAL A 118 17.69 8.66 -21.61
C VAL A 118 17.94 10.09 -21.13
N PHE A 119 17.43 10.46 -19.95
CA PHE A 119 17.56 11.80 -19.40
C PHE A 119 18.96 12.10 -18.82
N GLY A 120 19.49 11.19 -17.99
CA GLY A 120 20.69 11.42 -17.18
C GLY A 120 21.86 10.47 -17.48
N GLY A 121 21.74 9.60 -18.47
CA GLY A 121 22.71 8.54 -18.75
C GLY A 121 22.52 7.30 -17.88
N GLU A 122 23.33 6.27 -18.13
CA GLU A 122 23.21 4.94 -17.50
C GLU A 122 23.25 4.97 -15.96
N PHE A 123 24.05 5.88 -15.40
CA PHE A 123 24.27 6.07 -13.96
C PHE A 123 23.76 7.43 -13.46
N GLY A 124 22.84 8.08 -14.18
CA GLY A 124 22.38 9.44 -13.88
C GLY A 124 21.93 9.66 -12.43
N TYR A 125 21.46 8.61 -11.75
CA TYR A 125 21.04 8.69 -10.35
C TYR A 125 22.19 8.96 -9.38
N MET A 126 23.44 8.75 -9.79
CA MET A 126 24.63 9.04 -8.99
C MET A 126 24.88 10.55 -8.83
N THR A 127 24.30 11.39 -9.70
CA THR A 127 24.41 12.84 -9.63
C THR A 127 23.07 13.46 -9.28
N ARG A 128 23.07 14.70 -8.76
CA ARG A 128 21.82 15.39 -8.42
C ARG A 128 21.05 15.82 -9.66
N GLU A 129 21.77 16.07 -10.74
CA GLU A 129 21.22 16.52 -12.02
C GLU A 129 20.37 15.43 -12.68
N GLY A 130 20.69 14.15 -12.46
CA GLY A 130 19.89 13.01 -12.97
C GLY A 130 18.65 12.70 -12.15
N LEU A 131 18.56 13.17 -10.90
CA LEU A 131 17.37 13.07 -10.04
C LEU A 131 16.99 14.43 -9.42
N PRO A 132 16.64 15.44 -10.24
CA PRO A 132 16.46 16.81 -9.78
C PRO A 132 15.26 17.01 -8.86
N GLY A 133 14.37 16.01 -8.73
CA GLY A 133 13.24 16.05 -7.81
C GLY A 133 13.58 15.72 -6.35
N LEU A 134 14.82 15.30 -6.06
CA LEU A 134 15.28 15.03 -4.69
C LEU A 134 15.98 16.24 -4.09
N SER A 135 15.79 16.48 -2.79
CA SER A 135 16.66 17.38 -2.04
C SER A 135 18.07 16.78 -1.90
N TYR A 136 19.01 17.57 -1.37
CA TYR A 136 20.38 17.07 -1.13
C TYR A 136 20.38 15.88 -0.17
N ASP A 137 19.66 15.97 0.95
CA ASP A 137 19.60 14.90 1.95
C ASP A 137 18.86 13.67 1.41
N ASP A 138 17.77 13.88 0.66
CA ASP A 138 17.03 12.79 0.02
C ASP A 138 17.87 12.06 -1.04
N HIS A 139 18.72 12.78 -1.77
CA HIS A 139 19.64 12.18 -2.74
C HIS A 139 20.69 11.30 -2.06
N LEU A 140 21.26 11.76 -0.93
CA LEU A 140 22.17 10.94 -0.13
C LEU A 140 21.48 9.70 0.45
N ALA A 141 20.26 9.86 0.97
CA ALA A 141 19.44 8.76 1.46
C ALA A 141 19.12 7.76 0.34
N CYS A 142 18.80 8.25 -0.86
CA CYS A 142 18.60 7.46 -2.06
C CYS A 142 19.82 6.60 -2.38
N LEU A 143 21.02 7.19 -2.48
CA LEU A 143 22.25 6.45 -2.77
C LEU A 143 22.56 5.38 -1.71
N SER A 144 22.37 5.72 -0.43
CA SER A 144 22.54 4.76 0.68
C SER A 144 21.56 3.58 0.57
N SER A 145 20.28 3.88 0.29
CA SER A 145 19.20 2.90 0.11
C SER A 145 19.46 1.98 -1.08
N LEU A 146 19.87 2.55 -2.23
CA LEU A 146 20.23 1.79 -3.43
C LEU A 146 21.43 0.88 -3.18
N ARG A 147 22.48 1.37 -2.52
CA ARG A 147 23.67 0.58 -2.19
C ARG A 147 23.36 -0.57 -1.25
N SER A 148 22.57 -0.33 -0.21
CA SER A 148 22.12 -1.37 0.73
C SER A 148 21.33 -2.46 0.01
N THR A 149 20.38 -2.08 -0.84
CA THR A 149 19.53 -3.00 -1.61
C THR A 149 20.34 -3.80 -2.62
N PHE A 150 21.23 -3.14 -3.37
CA PHE A 150 22.11 -3.79 -4.32
C PHE A 150 23.03 -4.82 -3.66
N THR A 151 23.68 -4.45 -2.55
CA THR A 151 24.63 -5.32 -1.84
C THR A 151 23.95 -6.60 -1.31
N LYS A 152 22.71 -6.49 -0.83
CA LYS A 152 21.93 -7.63 -0.30
C LYS A 152 21.28 -8.48 -1.39
N SER A 153 21.22 -8.00 -2.64
CA SER A 153 20.49 -8.69 -3.70
C SER A 153 21.22 -9.93 -4.22
N ASN A 154 20.50 -11.04 -4.37
CA ASN A 154 21.02 -12.31 -4.91
C ASN A 154 20.74 -12.51 -6.41
N LEU A 155 20.19 -11.51 -7.10
CA LEU A 155 19.87 -11.61 -8.53
C LEU A 155 21.14 -11.95 -9.34
N PRO A 156 21.10 -12.98 -10.22
CA PRO A 156 22.29 -13.47 -10.91
C PRO A 156 23.08 -12.38 -11.65
N TYR A 157 22.40 -11.49 -12.36
CA TYR A 157 23.04 -10.42 -13.12
C TYR A 157 23.63 -9.31 -12.22
N LEU A 158 23.09 -9.08 -11.01
CA LEU A 158 23.67 -8.15 -10.04
C LEU A 158 24.89 -8.75 -9.33
N ARG A 159 24.87 -10.07 -9.07
CA ARG A 159 26.05 -10.80 -8.60
C ARG A 159 27.17 -10.73 -9.63
N HIS A 160 26.85 -11.01 -10.89
CA HIS A 160 27.79 -10.87 -11.99
C HIS A 160 28.36 -9.45 -12.06
N PHE A 161 27.50 -8.42 -12.00
CA PHE A 161 27.96 -7.03 -12.03
C PHE A 161 29.02 -6.74 -10.95
N ARG A 162 28.76 -7.14 -9.69
CA ARG A 162 29.71 -6.96 -8.58
C ARG A 162 31.04 -7.67 -8.76
N SER A 163 31.04 -8.82 -9.43
CA SER A 163 32.26 -9.60 -9.66
C SER A 163 33.06 -9.13 -10.87
N THR A 164 32.48 -8.31 -11.74
CA THR A 164 33.02 -8.01 -13.07
C THR A 164 33.40 -6.54 -13.24
N TYR A 165 32.65 -5.60 -12.67
CA TYR A 165 32.85 -4.18 -12.88
C TYR A 165 33.34 -3.48 -11.60
N SER A 166 34.16 -2.43 -11.79
CA SER A 166 34.67 -1.59 -10.69
C SER A 166 33.66 -0.53 -10.22
N ASP A 167 32.62 -0.27 -11.00
CA ASP A 167 31.59 0.70 -10.68
C ASP A 167 30.88 0.37 -9.37
N PRO A 168 30.61 1.36 -8.50
CA PRO A 168 30.07 1.11 -7.17
C PRO A 168 28.60 0.64 -7.19
N LEU A 169 27.84 1.00 -8.24
CA LEU A 169 26.44 0.60 -8.44
C LEU A 169 26.15 0.38 -9.93
N PRO A 170 25.18 -0.48 -10.26
CA PRO A 170 24.87 -0.84 -11.65
C PRO A 170 23.93 0.16 -12.34
N PRO A 171 23.87 0.18 -13.68
CA PRO A 171 23.03 1.13 -14.41
C PRO A 171 21.54 0.94 -14.09
N TYR A 172 20.72 1.95 -14.40
CA TYR A 172 19.28 1.97 -14.07
C TYR A 172 18.55 0.66 -14.40
N TRP A 173 18.70 0.13 -15.62
CA TRP A 173 18.01 -1.09 -16.08
C TRP A 173 18.37 -2.35 -15.30
N MET A 174 19.53 -2.37 -14.63
CA MET A 174 19.92 -3.46 -13.73
C MET A 174 19.43 -3.20 -12.31
N ILE A 175 19.68 -1.99 -11.76
CA ILE A 175 19.42 -1.71 -10.35
C ILE A 175 17.94 -1.78 -10.00
N VAL A 176 17.04 -1.37 -10.91
CA VAL A 176 15.58 -1.40 -10.67
C VAL A 176 15.07 -2.80 -10.33
N GLY A 177 15.73 -3.85 -10.81
CA GLY A 177 15.26 -5.22 -10.59
C GLY A 177 15.39 -5.70 -9.14
N CYS A 178 16.25 -5.10 -8.31
CA CYS A 178 16.30 -5.41 -6.88
C CYS A 178 15.50 -4.45 -5.98
N LEU A 179 14.92 -3.39 -6.53
CA LEU A 179 14.19 -2.40 -5.74
C LEU A 179 12.79 -2.92 -5.39
N SER A 180 12.31 -2.63 -4.18
CA SER A 180 10.87 -2.74 -3.89
C SER A 180 10.11 -1.62 -4.61
N TYR A 181 8.78 -1.76 -4.76
CA TYR A 181 7.93 -0.66 -5.23
C TYR A 181 8.12 0.62 -4.41
N GLY A 182 8.20 0.51 -3.07
CA GLY A 182 8.41 1.64 -2.18
C GLY A 182 9.73 2.37 -2.47
N THR A 183 10.82 1.63 -2.58
CA THR A 183 12.16 2.17 -2.89
C THR A 183 12.20 2.80 -4.28
N LEU A 184 11.59 2.16 -5.29
CA LEU A 184 11.48 2.71 -6.64
C LEU A 184 10.72 4.05 -6.62
N LYS A 185 9.60 4.10 -5.90
CA LYS A 185 8.76 5.30 -5.78
C LYS A 185 9.51 6.43 -5.08
N GLU A 186 10.13 6.15 -3.93
CA GLU A 186 10.84 7.14 -3.11
C GLU A 186 12.08 7.70 -3.81
N ASN A 187 12.86 6.84 -4.47
CA ASN A 187 14.12 7.25 -5.07
C ASN A 187 13.95 7.75 -6.51
N PHE A 188 13.38 6.92 -7.39
CA PHE A 188 13.36 7.19 -8.83
C PHE A 188 12.13 7.95 -9.27
N TYR A 189 10.93 7.59 -8.81
CA TYR A 189 9.74 8.34 -9.19
C TYR A 189 9.74 9.75 -8.60
N GLN A 190 10.04 9.93 -7.30
CA GLN A 190 10.10 11.28 -6.73
C GLN A 190 11.25 12.10 -7.31
N GLY A 191 12.42 11.48 -7.50
CA GLY A 191 13.58 12.15 -8.09
C GLY A 191 13.44 12.48 -9.57
N ALA A 192 12.54 11.82 -10.30
CA ALA A 192 12.34 12.05 -11.71
C ALA A 192 11.89 13.50 -12.01
N PRO A 193 12.36 14.08 -13.13
CA PRO A 193 11.81 15.33 -13.68
C PRO A 193 10.30 15.26 -13.93
N ASP A 194 9.62 16.41 -13.79
CA ASP A 194 8.17 16.53 -14.00
C ASP A 194 7.70 16.06 -15.38
N HIS A 195 8.50 16.25 -16.43
CA HIS A 195 8.14 15.81 -17.77
C HIS A 195 8.07 14.27 -17.89
N ILE A 196 8.91 13.53 -17.18
CA ILE A 196 8.87 12.06 -17.11
C ILE A 196 7.62 11.60 -16.35
N LYS A 197 7.32 12.23 -15.21
CA LYS A 197 6.10 11.96 -14.43
C LYS A 197 4.83 12.20 -15.26
N ARG A 198 4.79 13.31 -16.02
CA ARG A 198 3.69 13.61 -16.95
C ARG A 198 3.58 12.58 -18.07
N LYS A 199 4.70 12.18 -18.67
CA LYS A 199 4.73 11.14 -19.72
C LYS A 199 4.19 9.81 -19.21
N LEU A 200 4.53 9.43 -17.97
CA LEU A 200 3.99 8.25 -17.31
C LEU A 200 2.47 8.35 -17.13
N ALA A 201 1.98 9.46 -16.58
CA ALA A 201 0.55 9.70 -16.36
C ALA A 201 -0.25 9.62 -17.65
N THR A 202 0.25 10.21 -18.75
CA THR A 202 -0.36 10.12 -20.08
C THR A 202 -0.42 8.67 -20.58
N ARG A 203 0.66 7.89 -20.44
CA ARG A 203 0.68 6.47 -20.88
C ARG A 203 -0.29 5.59 -20.09
N LEU A 204 -0.52 5.91 -18.82
CA LEU A 204 -1.45 5.17 -17.98
C LEU A 204 -2.89 5.69 -18.05
N HIS A 205 -3.15 6.72 -18.87
CA HIS A 205 -4.45 7.40 -18.93
C HIS A 205 -4.95 7.92 -17.56
N ILE A 206 -4.02 8.25 -16.67
CA ILE A 206 -4.32 8.83 -15.35
C ILE A 206 -4.17 10.34 -15.48
N PHE A 207 -5.27 11.03 -15.77
CA PHE A 207 -5.28 12.48 -15.82
C PHE A 207 -5.42 13.05 -14.42
N ASN A 208 -4.59 14.04 -14.07
CA ASN A 208 -4.75 14.78 -12.82
C ASN A 208 -5.80 15.89 -13.03
N PRO A 209 -7.00 15.82 -12.42
CA PRO A 209 -8.04 16.83 -12.57
C PRO A 209 -7.69 18.19 -11.92
N THR A 210 -6.61 18.28 -11.12
CA THR A 210 -6.30 19.50 -10.34
C THR A 210 -5.49 20.58 -11.06
N ARG A 211 -5.38 20.54 -12.39
CA ARG A 211 -4.92 21.70 -13.17
C ARG A 211 -6.04 22.16 -14.09
N ILE A 212 -6.88 23.05 -13.57
CA ILE A 212 -7.76 23.88 -14.39
C ILE A 212 -6.85 24.60 -15.43
N PRO A 213 -7.16 24.55 -16.73
CA PRO A 213 -6.40 25.28 -17.74
C PRO A 213 -6.44 26.79 -17.41
N PRO A 214 -5.35 27.55 -17.64
CA PRO A 214 -5.29 28.99 -17.31
C PRO A 214 -6.36 29.85 -18.01
N TYR A 215 -7.11 29.30 -18.97
CA TYR A 215 -8.19 29.99 -19.66
C TYR A 215 -9.53 29.99 -18.92
N ALA A 216 -9.73 29.18 -17.87
CA ALA A 216 -11.01 29.11 -17.15
C ALA A 216 -11.15 30.15 -16.01
N ALA A 217 -10.22 31.09 -15.86
CA ALA A 217 -10.40 32.25 -15.00
C ALA A 217 -11.18 33.33 -15.76
N THR A 218 -12.51 33.35 -15.59
CA THR A 218 -13.34 34.46 -16.09
C THR A 218 -12.89 35.79 -15.46
N PRO A 219 -12.76 36.89 -16.23
CA PRO A 219 -12.37 38.18 -15.67
C PRO A 219 -13.49 38.70 -14.76
N LYS A 220 -13.14 39.11 -13.53
CA LYS A 220 -14.06 39.80 -12.63
C LYS A 220 -14.52 41.10 -13.31
N SER A 221 -15.82 41.22 -13.57
CA SER A 221 -16.45 42.46 -14.00
C SER A 221 -16.29 43.53 -12.90
N SER A 222 -15.63 44.63 -13.23
CA SER A 222 -15.61 45.84 -12.38
C SER A 222 -17.03 46.39 -12.22
N PRO A 223 -17.47 46.77 -11.00
CA PRO A 223 -18.77 47.41 -10.84
C PRO A 223 -18.71 48.85 -11.38
N ILE A 224 -19.59 49.13 -12.32
CA ILE A 224 -19.88 50.47 -12.87
C ILE A 224 -20.39 51.36 -11.72
N GLY A 225 -19.67 52.44 -11.43
CA GLY A 225 -20.10 53.48 -10.51
C GLY A 225 -21.29 54.26 -11.08
N LEU A 226 -22.46 54.08 -10.48
CA LEU A 226 -23.64 54.89 -10.74
C LEU A 226 -23.57 56.19 -9.93
N ARG A 227 -23.21 57.27 -10.64
CA ARG A 227 -23.40 58.68 -10.22
C ARG A 227 -24.92 58.94 -10.11
N LEU A 228 -25.40 59.29 -8.92
CA LEU A 228 -26.71 59.91 -8.75
C LEU A 228 -26.54 61.44 -8.72
N SER A 229 -27.02 62.09 -9.78
CA SER A 229 -27.17 63.54 -9.89
C SER A 229 -28.37 64.02 -9.07
N GLY A 230 -28.15 65.00 -8.19
CA GLY A 230 -29.22 65.73 -7.50
C GLY A 230 -30.05 66.60 -8.47
N ARG A 231 -31.36 66.66 -8.22
CA ARG A 231 -32.29 67.62 -8.83
C ARG A 231 -32.50 68.82 -7.89
N PRO A 232 -32.76 70.03 -8.40
CA PRO A 232 -33.07 71.21 -7.60
C PRO A 232 -34.59 71.42 -7.43
N GLY A 233 -34.98 72.15 -6.37
CA GLY A 233 -36.23 72.92 -6.32
C GLY A 233 -37.08 72.75 -5.05
N THR A 234 -36.84 73.59 -4.05
CA THR A 234 -37.74 74.65 -3.52
C THR A 234 -36.93 75.53 -2.58
#